data_AF-A0A2A2GXS3-F1
#
_entry.id   AF-A0A2A2GXS3-F1
#
_cell.length_a   1.000
_cell.length_b   1.000
_cell.length_c   1.000
_cell.angle_alpha   90.00
_cell.angle_beta   90.00
_cell.angle_gamma   90.00
#
_symmetry.space_group_name_H-M   'P 1'
#
loop_
_entity.id
_entity.type
_entity.pdbx_description
1 polymer ?
#
loop_
_entity_poly.entity_id
_entity_poly.type
_entity_poly.pdbx_seq_one_letter_code
_entity_poly.pdbx_strand_id
1 'polypeptide(L)'
;SKNGRRHDKRLLDKVDIIRHIPPEVTIWADTGFQGIDKQHPNTQIPKKGTRKRPLSPEQKQENKIISGIRITHEFRTNKKTLYF
;
A
#
# COMPACT_ATOMS: atom_id res chain seq x y z
N SER A 1 -25.70 -1.15 1.21
CA SER A 1 -24.89 -1.88 0.22
C SER A 1 -23.48 -1.29 0.19
N LYS A 2 -22.45 -2.02 0.65
CA LYS A 2 -21.06 -1.51 0.78
C LYS A 2 -20.33 -1.57 -0.57
N ASN A 3 -20.65 -0.64 -1.48
CA ASN A 3 -20.06 -0.57 -2.83
C ASN A 3 -18.75 0.24 -2.93
N GLY A 4 -18.31 0.93 -1.86
CA GLY A 4 -17.12 1.78 -1.93
C GLY A 4 -15.79 1.02 -2.06
N ARG A 5 -15.64 -0.12 -1.37
CA ARG A 5 -14.32 -0.78 -1.19
C ARG A 5 -13.75 -1.44 -2.45
N ARG A 6 -14.57 -1.64 -3.49
CA ARG A 6 -14.16 -2.29 -4.74
C ARG A 6 -13.84 -1.29 -5.86
N HIS A 7 -14.19 -0.01 -5.71
CA HIS A 7 -14.05 0.97 -6.78
C HIS A 7 -12.63 1.52 -6.89
N ASP A 8 -12.00 1.90 -5.78
CA ASP A 8 -10.71 2.63 -5.83
C ASP A 8 -9.58 1.78 -6.42
N LYS A 9 -9.49 0.49 -6.06
CA LYS A 9 -8.52 -0.42 -6.67
C LYS A 9 -8.80 -0.64 -8.16
N ARG A 10 -10.07 -0.79 -8.56
CA ARG A 10 -10.44 -0.95 -9.97
C ARG A 10 -10.15 0.29 -10.79
N LEU A 11 -10.28 1.48 -10.19
CA LEU A 11 -9.88 2.72 -10.83
C LEU A 11 -8.36 2.72 -11.01
N LEU A 12 -7.58 2.40 -9.97
CA LEU A 12 -6.12 2.31 -10.06
C LEU A 12 -5.65 1.30 -11.13
N ASP A 13 -6.22 0.10 -11.12
CA ASP A 13 -5.93 -0.96 -12.09
C ASP A 13 -6.34 -0.54 -13.52
N LYS A 14 -7.39 0.29 -13.67
CA LYS A 14 -7.83 0.81 -14.97
C LYS A 14 -6.92 1.91 -15.51
N VAL A 15 -6.35 2.74 -14.64
CA VAL A 15 -5.49 3.86 -15.06
C VAL A 15 -4.05 3.36 -15.32
N ASP A 16 -3.70 2.14 -14.88
CA ASP A 16 -2.39 1.49 -15.08
C ASP A 16 -1.18 2.35 -14.69
N ILE A 17 -1.39 3.30 -13.77
CA ILE A 17 -0.36 4.25 -13.35
C ILE A 17 0.80 3.55 -12.66
N ILE A 18 0.54 2.42 -12.00
CA ILE A 18 1.52 1.68 -11.22
C ILE A 18 2.69 1.18 -12.08
N ARG A 19 2.41 0.77 -13.33
CA ARG A 19 3.45 0.32 -14.27
C ARG A 19 4.33 1.44 -14.82
N HIS A 20 3.83 2.67 -14.75
CA HIS A 20 4.54 3.85 -15.22
C HIS A 20 5.32 4.56 -14.10
N ILE A 21 5.18 4.08 -12.85
CA ILE A 21 5.99 4.56 -11.74
C ILE A 21 7.40 4.01 -11.89
N PRO A 22 8.44 4.86 -11.84
CA PRO A 22 9.82 4.39 -11.90
C PRO A 22 10.17 3.49 -10.70
N PRO A 23 10.96 2.42 -10.89
CA PRO A 23 11.29 1.45 -9.83
C PRO A 23 11.97 2.06 -8.59
N GLU A 24 12.65 3.20 -8.75
CA GLU A 24 13.25 3.96 -7.67
C GLU A 24 12.25 4.66 -6.74
N VAL A 25 11.00 4.81 -7.17
CA VAL A 25 9.93 5.42 -6.37
C VAL A 25 9.33 4.37 -5.46
N THR A 26 9.35 4.61 -4.14
CA THR A 26 8.71 3.69 -3.20
C THR A 26 7.21 3.97 -3.13
N ILE A 27 6.41 2.94 -3.34
CA ILE A 27 4.96 2.99 -3.22
C ILE A 27 4.55 2.54 -1.83
N TRP A 28 3.89 3.40 -1.06
CA TRP A 28 3.32 3.06 0.25
C TRP A 28 1.81 2.96 0.11
N ALA A 29 1.29 1.74 0.20
CA ALA A 29 -0.11 1.47 -0.12
C ALA A 29 -0.85 0.80 1.04
N ASP A 30 -2.15 1.08 1.15
CA ASP A 30 -3.01 0.44 2.14
C ASP A 30 -3.24 -1.06 1.90
N THR A 31 -3.69 -1.76 2.94
CA THR A 31 -4.08 -3.20 2.82
C THR A 31 -5.24 -3.44 1.86
N GLY A 32 -5.91 -2.39 1.39
CA GLY A 32 -6.92 -2.44 0.32
C GLY A 32 -6.34 -2.62 -1.09
N PHE A 33 -5.06 -2.31 -1.27
CA PHE A 33 -4.36 -2.32 -2.55
C PHE A 33 -3.41 -3.52 -2.74
N GLN A 34 -3.70 -4.63 -2.05
CA GLN A 34 -2.96 -5.87 -2.24
C GLN A 34 -2.95 -6.27 -3.72
N GLY A 35 -1.76 -6.61 -4.24
CA GLY A 35 -1.52 -6.91 -5.65
C GLY A 35 -0.68 -5.86 -6.39
N ILE A 36 -0.55 -4.63 -5.88
CA ILE A 36 0.39 -3.62 -6.43
C ILE A 36 1.84 -4.09 -6.31
N ASP A 37 2.17 -4.81 -5.24
CA ASP A 37 3.46 -5.45 -5.01
C ASP A 37 3.90 -6.40 -6.14
N LYS A 38 2.93 -6.94 -6.91
CA LYS A 38 3.21 -7.77 -8.09
C LYS A 38 3.47 -6.95 -9.36
N GLN A 39 3.03 -5.70 -9.37
CA GLN A 39 3.14 -4.79 -10.51
C GLN A 39 4.37 -3.88 -10.38
N HIS A 40 4.80 -3.58 -9.15
CA HIS A 40 5.92 -2.69 -8.88
C HIS A 40 6.83 -3.24 -7.77
N PRO A 41 8.16 -3.36 -8.01
CA PRO A 41 9.08 -4.05 -7.09
C PRO A 41 9.30 -3.30 -5.77
N ASN A 42 9.22 -1.97 -5.77
CA ASN A 42 9.48 -1.13 -4.61
C ASN A 42 8.17 -0.69 -3.96
N THR A 43 7.46 -1.65 -3.35
CA THR A 43 6.11 -1.46 -2.79
C THR A 43 6.05 -1.92 -1.34
N GLN A 44 5.62 -1.01 -0.46
CA GLN A 44 5.44 -1.22 0.97
C GLN A 44 3.95 -1.25 1.31
N ILE A 45 3.42 -2.45 1.56
CA ILE A 45 2.02 -2.66 1.96
C ILE A 45 2.00 -3.38 3.32
N PRO A 46 1.21 -2.90 4.30
CA PRO A 46 1.05 -3.61 5.56
C PRO A 46 0.51 -5.03 5.34
N LYS A 47 0.99 -5.98 6.12
CA LYS A 47 0.48 -7.36 6.05
C LYS A 47 -0.93 -7.41 6.60
N LYS A 48 -1.84 -8.02 5.83
CA LYS A 48 -3.23 -8.20 6.23
C LYS A 48 -3.41 -9.50 7.00
N GLY A 49 -3.81 -9.40 8.26
CA GLY A 49 -4.25 -10.55 9.05
C GLY A 49 -5.59 -11.08 8.54
N THR A 50 -5.78 -12.40 8.62
CA THR A 50 -7.08 -13.04 8.39
C THR A 50 -7.45 -13.89 9.59
N ARG A 51 -8.74 -14.25 9.75
CA ARG A 51 -9.19 -15.08 10.88
C ARG A 51 -8.45 -16.41 10.99
N LYS A 52 -8.04 -16.99 9.85
CA LYS A 52 -7.30 -18.26 9.78
C LYS A 52 -5.77 -18.07 9.85
N ARG A 53 -5.28 -16.87 9.59
CA ARG A 53 -3.85 -16.51 9.60
C ARG A 53 -3.68 -15.18 10.32
N PRO A 54 -3.67 -15.19 11.66
CA PRO A 54 -3.43 -13.99 12.45
C PRO A 54 -2.02 -13.46 12.18
N LEU A 55 -1.83 -12.16 12.36
CA LEU A 55 -0.50 -11.54 12.24
C LEU A 55 0.38 -11.97 13.41
N SER A 56 1.62 -12.33 13.12
CA SER A 56 2.63 -12.53 14.15
C SER A 56 2.98 -11.20 14.84
N PRO A 57 3.55 -11.22 16.06
CA PRO A 57 4.02 -10.02 16.73
C PRO A 57 4.96 -9.16 15.86
N GLU A 58 5.85 -9.79 15.11
CA GLU A 58 6.80 -9.14 14.21
C GLU A 58 6.07 -8.43 13.07
N GLN A 59 5.09 -9.09 12.45
CA GLN A 59 4.27 -8.49 11.39
C GLN A 59 3.42 -7.32 11.90
N LYS A 60 2.96 -7.37 13.15
CA LYS A 60 2.26 -6.24 13.78
C LYS A 60 3.20 -5.06 14.00
N GLN A 61 4.44 -5.32 14.41
CA GLN A 61 5.46 -4.30 14.58
C GLN A 61 5.86 -3.67 13.24
N GLU A 62 6.07 -4.47 12.19
CA GLU A 62 6.27 -3.99 10.82
C GLU A 62 5.12 -3.08 10.37
N ASN A 63 3.87 -3.52 10.55
CA ASN A 63 2.70 -2.72 10.21
C ASN A 63 2.65 -1.39 10.98
N LYS A 64 3.05 -1.38 12.26
CA LYS A 64 3.10 -0.16 13.09
C LYS A 64 4.13 0.84 12.54
N ILE A 65 5.31 0.36 12.14
CA ILE A 65 6.36 1.19 11.51
C ILE A 65 5.85 1.76 10.19
N ILE A 66 5.27 0.91 9.33
CA ILE A 66 4.72 1.32 8.03
C ILE A 66 3.65 2.41 8.20
N SER A 67 2.71 2.22 9.13
CA SER A 67 1.68 3.23 9.42
C SER A 67 2.27 4.53 9.96
N GLY A 68 3.27 4.47 10.84
CA GLY A 68 3.93 5.67 11.37
C GLY A 68 4.69 6.47 10.31
N ILE A 69 5.38 5.78 9.39
CA ILE A 69 6.05 6.40 8.24
C ILE A 69 5.04 7.09 7.34
N ARG A 70 3.90 6.44 7.04
CA ARG A 70 2.84 7.02 6.21
C ARG A 70 2.30 8.32 6.81
N ILE A 71 1.92 8.31 8.09
CA ILE A 71 1.43 9.52 8.77
C ILE A 71 2.46 10.64 8.66
N THR A 72 3.74 10.36 8.88
CA THR A 72 4.79 11.40 8.88
C THR A 72 5.02 12.01 7.49
N HIS A 73 4.89 11.21 6.43
CA HIS A 73 5.24 11.63 5.08
C HIS A 73 4.05 12.10 4.24
N GLU A 74 2.82 11.71 4.57
CA GLU A 74 1.62 12.27 3.96
C GLU A 74 1.56 13.81 4.17
N PHE A 75 2.12 14.31 5.28
CA PHE A 75 2.29 15.74 5.54
C PHE A 75 3.52 16.39 4.88
N ARG A 76 4.48 15.61 4.38
CA ARG A 76 5.75 16.11 3.83
C ARG A 76 6.02 15.42 2.49
N THR A 77 5.36 15.90 1.44
CA THR A 77 5.41 15.35 0.08
C THR A 77 6.85 15.25 -0.43
N ASN A 78 7.41 14.04 -0.41
CA ASN A 78 8.76 13.75 -0.88
C ASN A 78 8.69 13.30 -2.36
N LYS A 79 9.52 13.85 -3.25
CA LYS A 79 9.43 13.62 -4.71
C LYS A 79 9.72 12.18 -5.15
N LYS A 80 10.18 11.30 -4.25
CA LYS A 80 10.52 9.89 -4.52
C LYS A 80 9.55 8.89 -3.88
N THR A 81 8.41 9.34 -3.37
CA THR A 81 7.49 8.49 -2.63
C THR A 81 6.05 8.77 -3.01
N LEU A 82 5.29 7.73 -3.29
CA LEU A 82 3.86 7.81 -3.61
C LEU A 82 3.03 7.07 -2.56
N TYR A 83 1.90 7.66 -2.18
CA TYR A 83 0.97 7.12 -1.18
C TYR A 83 -0.36 6.76 -1.84
N PHE A 84 -0.84 5.53 -1.59
CA PHE A 84 -2.13 5.02 -2.06
C PHE A 84 -2.98 4.46 -0.93
#